data_AF-A0A838KT41-F1
#
_entry.id   AF-A0A838KT41-F1
#
_cell.length_a   1.000
_cell.length_b   1.000
_cell.length_c   1.000
_cell.angle_alpha   90.00
_cell.angle_beta   90.00
_cell.angle_gamma   90.00
#
_symmetry.space_group_name_H-M   'P 1'
#
loop_
_entity.id
_entity.type
_entity.pdbx_description
1 polymer ?
#
loop_
_entity_poly.entity_id
_entity_poly.type
_entity_poly.pdbx_seq_one_letter_code
_entity_poly.pdbx_strand_id
1 'polypeptide(L)'
;ISEDHEAVLNDLREVGMVAVGDMSPVALGDYAAGPSHALPTGGAAAWASALGTHDYIARTNYIHFSAAALEEIGPHVERLARLEGFENHAESVGVRRRT
;
A
#
# COMPACT_ATOMS: atom_id res chain seq x y z
N ILE A 1 -32.04 7.20 13.75
CA ILE A 1 -30.89 6.31 13.47
C ILE A 1 -31.40 5.30 12.44
N SER A 2 -30.63 4.99 11.39
CA SER A 2 -31.11 4.14 10.28
C SER A 2 -31.58 2.79 10.82
N GLU A 3 -32.78 2.33 10.44
CA GLU A 3 -33.27 0.99 10.82
C GLU A 3 -32.43 -0.11 10.16
N ASP A 4 -31.82 0.20 9.01
CA ASP A 4 -30.85 -0.64 8.33
C ASP A 4 -29.45 -0.06 8.53
N HIS A 5 -28.75 -0.62 9.51
CA HIS A 5 -27.39 -0.26 9.89
C HIS A 5 -26.36 -0.61 8.81
N GLU A 6 -26.58 -1.69 8.05
CA GLU A 6 -25.65 -2.16 7.02
C GLU A 6 -25.75 -1.31 5.76
N ALA A 7 -26.94 -0.80 5.44
CA ALA A 7 -27.13 0.10 4.32
C ALA A 7 -26.24 1.36 4.38
N VAL A 8 -25.91 1.84 5.58
CA VAL A 8 -25.05 3.02 5.80
C VAL A 8 -23.60 2.76 5.35
N LEU A 9 -23.16 1.50 5.33
CA LEU A 9 -21.80 1.13 4.94
C LEU A 9 -21.59 1.11 3.42
N ASN A 10 -22.67 1.09 2.62
CA ASN A 10 -22.60 0.87 1.17
C ASN A 10 -22.01 2.06 0.36
N ASP A 11 -21.95 3.27 0.92
CA ASP A 11 -21.46 4.47 0.22
C ASP A 11 -20.42 5.26 1.02
N LEU A 12 -19.62 4.56 1.85
CA LEU A 12 -18.51 5.17 2.56
C LEU A 12 -17.23 5.09 1.73
N ARG A 13 -16.54 6.23 1.58
CA ARG A 13 -15.30 6.34 0.82
C ARG A 13 -14.08 6.66 1.69
N GLU A 14 -14.19 7.70 2.52
CA GLU A 14 -13.05 8.30 3.21
C GLU A 14 -13.37 8.47 4.71
N VAL A 15 -13.34 7.37 5.45
CA VAL A 15 -13.70 7.33 6.87
C VAL A 15 -12.58 6.68 7.69
N GLY A 16 -12.17 7.32 8.79
CA GLY A 16 -11.14 6.78 9.69
C GLY A 16 -11.65 5.62 10.56
N MET A 17 -12.87 5.73 11.06
CA MET A 17 -13.58 4.69 11.81
C MET A 17 -15.08 4.92 11.65
N VAL A 18 -15.86 3.83 11.61
CA VAL A 18 -17.33 3.89 11.59
C VAL A 18 -17.85 3.14 12.79
N ALA A 19 -18.68 3.81 13.59
CA ALA A 19 -19.44 3.18 14.67
C ALA A 19 -20.89 3.05 14.22
N VAL A 20 -21.44 1.84 14.23
CA VAL A 20 -22.74 1.53 13.64
C VAL A 20 -23.71 1.01 14.71
N GLY A 21 -24.87 1.65 14.80
CA GLY A 21 -25.98 1.29 15.67
C GLY A 21 -25.87 1.72 17.12
N ASP A 22 -27.01 1.70 17.82
CA ASP A 22 -27.18 2.29 19.15
C ASP A 22 -26.26 1.70 20.22
N MET A 23 -25.85 0.45 20.05
CA MET A 23 -24.99 -0.28 20.99
C MET A 23 -23.49 -0.11 20.73
N SER A 24 -23.11 0.77 19.80
CA SER A 24 -21.71 1.05 19.42
C SER A 24 -21.31 2.51 19.73
N PRO A 25 -21.38 2.98 20.99
CA PRO A 25 -20.94 4.34 21.31
C PRO A 25 -19.45 4.51 21.01
N VAL A 26 -19.05 5.69 20.55
CA VAL A 26 -17.66 6.01 20.15
C VAL A 26 -16.63 5.66 21.23
N ALA A 27 -17.00 5.82 22.50
CA ALA A 27 -16.15 5.49 23.63
C ALA A 27 -15.70 4.01 23.65
N LEU A 28 -16.48 3.07 23.12
CA LEU A 28 -16.01 1.69 22.96
C LEU A 28 -14.81 1.63 22.02
N GLY A 29 -14.88 2.32 20.87
CA GLY A 29 -13.78 2.45 19.92
C GLY A 29 -12.54 3.10 20.53
N ASP A 30 -12.75 4.11 21.37
CA ASP A 30 -11.66 4.86 21.99
C ASP A 30 -10.90 4.09 23.07
N TYR A 31 -11.54 3.10 23.71
CA TYR A 31 -10.99 2.48 24.92
C TYR A 31 -10.83 0.97 24.88
N ALA A 32 -11.73 0.22 24.23
CA ALA A 32 -11.83 -1.23 24.49
C ALA A 32 -12.16 -2.10 23.27
N ALA A 33 -12.71 -1.55 22.18
CA ALA A 33 -13.15 -2.34 21.04
C ALA A 33 -11.99 -2.97 20.25
N GLY A 34 -10.78 -2.39 20.35
CA GLY A 34 -9.56 -2.91 19.74
C GLY A 34 -8.93 -2.03 18.64
N PRO A 35 -9.70 -1.37 17.75
CA PRO A 35 -9.14 -0.43 16.78
C PRO A 35 -8.38 0.71 17.46
N SER A 36 -7.37 1.25 16.77
CA SER A 36 -6.69 2.45 17.24
C SER A 36 -7.59 3.67 17.11
N HIS A 37 -7.66 4.48 18.16
CA HIS A 37 -8.35 5.78 18.12
C HIS A 37 -7.48 6.92 17.53
N ALA A 38 -6.25 6.63 17.15
CA ALA A 38 -5.39 7.57 16.43
C ALA A 38 -5.79 7.55 14.95
N LEU A 39 -6.78 8.37 14.63
CA LEU A 39 -7.43 8.44 13.31
C LEU A 39 -6.91 9.61 12.47
N PRO A 40 -6.94 9.50 11.14
CA PRO A 40 -6.64 10.62 10.25
C PRO A 40 -7.66 11.75 10.43
N THR A 41 -7.18 12.99 10.54
CA THR A 41 -8.00 14.21 10.68
C THR A 41 -7.73 15.20 9.53
N GLY A 42 -8.48 16.30 9.45
CA GLY A 42 -8.25 17.32 8.43
C GLY A 42 -8.45 16.85 6.97
N GLY A 43 -9.30 15.83 6.76
CA GLY A 43 -9.52 15.22 5.44
C GLY A 43 -8.50 14.15 5.05
N ALA A 44 -7.54 13.83 5.92
CA ALA A 44 -6.51 12.84 5.60
C ALA A 44 -7.04 11.41 5.38
N ALA A 45 -8.29 11.11 5.77
CA ALA A 45 -8.91 9.81 5.49
C ALA A 45 -9.00 9.48 3.99
N ALA A 46 -8.83 10.47 3.11
CA ALA A 46 -8.71 10.29 1.67
C ALA A 46 -7.43 9.52 1.23
N TRP A 47 -6.38 9.52 2.05
CA TRP A 47 -5.08 8.93 1.69
C TRP A 47 -4.31 8.29 2.85
N ALA A 48 -4.78 8.44 4.09
CA ALA A 48 -4.22 7.83 5.29
C ALA A 48 -5.24 6.91 5.97
N SER A 49 -4.74 5.88 6.64
CA SER A 49 -5.54 4.95 7.45
C SER A 49 -5.43 5.28 8.93
N ALA A 50 -6.31 4.69 9.75
CA ALA A 50 -6.11 4.64 11.19
C ALA A 50 -4.75 4.02 11.52
N LEU A 51 -4.09 4.51 12.58
CA LEU A 51 -2.81 3.95 13.03
C LEU A 51 -2.95 2.45 13.31
N GLY A 52 -2.05 1.65 12.74
CA GLY A 52 -2.02 0.20 12.88
C GLY A 52 -0.60 -0.33 12.95
N THR A 53 -0.48 -1.66 12.93
CA THR A 53 0.83 -2.34 13.00
C THR A 53 1.75 -1.98 11.83
N HIS A 54 1.17 -1.61 10.68
CA HIS A 54 1.92 -1.23 9.48
C HIS A 54 2.71 0.07 9.67
N ASP A 55 2.29 0.97 10.56
CA ASP A 55 3.00 2.22 10.85
C ASP A 55 4.29 2.00 11.64
N TYR A 56 4.48 0.81 12.20
CA TYR A 56 5.66 0.43 12.99
C TYR A 56 6.62 -0.49 12.24
N ILE A 57 6.37 -0.77 10.96
CA ILE A 57 7.24 -1.61 10.13
C ILE A 57 7.72 -0.85 8.90
N ALA A 58 8.95 -1.14 8.47
CA ALA A 58 9.45 -0.74 7.16
C ALA A 58 9.19 -1.87 6.15
N ARG A 59 8.60 -1.53 5.00
CA ARG A 59 8.42 -2.47 3.88
C ARG A 59 9.57 -2.31 2.89
N THR A 60 10.33 -3.38 2.67
CA THR A 60 11.48 -3.39 1.77
C THR A 60 11.30 -4.47 0.71
N ASN A 61 11.48 -4.10 -0.56
CA ASN A 61 11.49 -5.07 -1.66
C ASN A 61 12.85 -5.76 -1.75
N TYR A 62 12.84 -7.07 -1.92
CA TYR A 62 14.04 -7.88 -2.17
C TYR A 62 13.90 -8.56 -3.53
N ILE A 63 14.93 -8.43 -4.37
CA ILE A 63 15.02 -9.13 -5.65
C ILE A 63 16.31 -9.95 -5.71
N HIS A 64 16.20 -11.16 -6.27
CA HIS A 64 17.33 -12.05 -6.49
C HIS A 64 17.10 -12.81 -7.80
N PHE A 65 18.00 -12.62 -8.77
CA PHE A 65 17.89 -13.20 -10.11
C PHE A 65 18.92 -14.30 -10.30
N SER A 66 18.49 -15.40 -10.91
CA SER A 66 19.42 -16.36 -11.50
C SER A 66 19.98 -15.80 -12.81
N ALA A 67 21.11 -16.36 -13.27
CA ALA A 67 21.68 -15.99 -14.57
C ALA A 67 20.69 -16.26 -15.72
N ALA A 68 19.97 -17.39 -15.68
CA ALA A 68 18.96 -17.73 -16.70
C ALA A 68 17.81 -16.71 -16.76
N ALA A 69 17.31 -16.27 -15.59
CA ALA A 69 16.26 -15.24 -15.55
C ALA A 69 16.76 -13.88 -16.04
N LEU A 70 18.02 -13.53 -15.74
CA LEU A 70 18.64 -12.31 -16.26
C LEU A 70 18.80 -12.36 -17.79
N GLU A 71 19.17 -13.51 -18.35
CA GLU A 71 19.25 -13.68 -19.81
C GLU A 71 17.90 -13.55 -20.50
N GLU A 72 16.85 -14.07 -19.88
CA GLU A 72 15.49 -14.01 -20.42
C GLU A 72 14.96 -12.57 -20.44
N ILE A 73 15.03 -11.84 -19.32
CA ILE A 73 14.43 -10.50 -19.22
C ILE A 73 15.37 -9.38 -19.69
N GLY A 74 16.68 -9.59 -19.63
CA GLY A 74 17.70 -8.58 -19.83
C GLY A 74 17.62 -7.83 -21.16
N PRO A 75 17.39 -8.48 -22.32
CA PRO A 75 17.21 -7.78 -23.60
C PRO A 75 16.07 -6.75 -23.57
N HIS A 76 14.98 -7.07 -22.86
CA HIS A 76 13.84 -6.17 -22.72
C HIS A 76 14.18 -4.98 -21.83
N VAL A 77 14.85 -5.23 -20.70
CA VAL A 77 15.29 -4.17 -19.78
C VAL A 77 16.29 -3.23 -20.45
N GLU A 78 17.28 -3.77 -21.17
CA GLU A 78 18.23 -2.97 -21.95
C GLU A 78 17.53 -2.09 -22.98
N ARG A 79 16.55 -2.64 -23.71
CA ARG A 79 15.79 -1.89 -24.71
C ARG A 79 14.98 -0.76 -24.06
N LEU A 80 14.29 -1.04 -22.96
CA LEU A 80 13.51 -0.02 -22.24
C LEU A 80 14.42 1.08 -21.70
N ALA A 81 15.54 0.70 -21.06
CA ALA A 81 16.50 1.67 -20.53
C ALA A 81 17.08 2.57 -21.63
N ARG A 82 17.42 2.03 -22.82
CA ARG A 82 17.87 2.86 -23.95
C ARG A 82 16.76 3.75 -24.51
N LEU A 83 15.51 3.26 -24.57
CA LEU A 83 14.36 4.07 -25.01
C LEU A 83 14.08 5.25 -24.05
N GLU A 84 14.32 5.07 -22.76
CA GLU A 84 14.21 6.13 -21.74
C GLU A 84 15.45 7.05 -21.68
N GLY A 85 16.51 6.77 -22.44
CA GLY A 85 17.76 7.55 -22.45
C GLY A 85 18.73 7.20 -21.32
N PHE A 86 18.55 6.06 -20.64
CA PHE A 86 19.36 5.60 -19.52
C PHE A 86 20.43 4.56 -19.94
N GLU A 87 21.43 4.99 -20.73
CA GLU A 87 22.46 4.09 -21.26
C GLU A 87 23.22 3.31 -20.15
N ASN A 88 23.55 3.97 -19.04
CA ASN A 88 24.24 3.31 -17.92
C ASN A 88 23.42 2.17 -17.28
N HIS A 89 22.09 2.28 -17.28
CA HIS A 89 21.22 1.21 -16.79
C HIS A 89 21.23 0.02 -17.75
N ALA A 90 21.12 0.28 -19.05
CA ALA A 90 21.24 -0.77 -20.07
C ALA A 90 22.59 -1.49 -19.99
N GLU A 91 23.69 -0.75 -19.91
CA GLU A 91 25.03 -1.35 -19.82
C GLU A 91 25.25 -2.14 -18.53
N SER A 92 24.61 -1.75 -17.41
CA SER A 92 24.68 -2.51 -16.16
C SER A 92 24.08 -3.93 -16.27
N VAL A 93 23.08 -4.09 -17.14
CA VAL A 93 22.48 -5.39 -17.51
C VAL A 93 23.39 -6.09 -18.51
N GLY A 94 23.76 -5.40 -19.60
CA GLY A 94 24.54 -5.96 -20.69
C GLY A 94 25.89 -6.54 -20.25
N VAL A 95 26.61 -5.89 -19.33
CA VAL A 95 27.91 -6.40 -18.84
C VAL A 95 27.82 -7.76 -18.15
N ARG A 96 26.66 -8.10 -17.57
CA ARG A 96 26.42 -9.38 -16.89
C ARG A 96 25.91 -10.48 -17.82
N ARG A 97 25.50 -10.11 -19.04
CA ARG A 97 24.98 -11.02 -20.06
C ARG A 97 26.01 -11.42 -21.12
N ARG A 98 27.15 -10.72 -21.16
CA ARG A 98 28.21 -10.89 -22.18
C ARG A 98 29.28 -11.93 -21.82
N THR A 99 29.04 -12.78 -20.81
CA THR A 99 29.90 -13.92 -20.41
C THR A 99 29.30 -15.24 -20.84
#